data_AF-A0A1Q3PEK3-F1
#
_entry.id   AF-A0A1Q3PEK3-F1
#
_cell.length_a   1.000
_cell.length_b   1.000
_cell.length_c   1.000
_cell.angle_alpha   90.00
_cell.angle_beta   90.00
_cell.angle_gamma   90.00
#
_symmetry.space_group_name_H-M   'P 1'
#
loop_
_entity.id
_entity.type
_entity.pdbx_description
1 polymer ?
#
loop_
_entity_poly.entity_id
_entity_poly.type
_entity_poly.pdbx_seq_one_letter_code
_entity_poly.pdbx_strand_id
1 'polypeptide(L)'
;MNSPEPNRLTQTRGKYAAKYGHEIDDWSALFLTETQEHFQSLEIRVGKSIAAIDRAALELKGRKRFLQFQDRGQALFYGLGVSAPYSIAGIVISVLFYVLIRHGQQYVERQRILDEYQNAPAYRMIMEQGKIVEYNKMLYLQLTPLPKKGKVQIGEHYIYDSQGKRVLVPLGAE
;
A
#
# COMPACT_ATOMS: atom_id res chain seq x y z
N MET A 1 52.10 10.96 -20.43
CA MET A 1 52.31 12.40 -20.60
C MET A 1 52.62 12.60 -22.07
N ASN A 2 51.65 13.03 -22.87
CA ASN A 2 51.87 13.25 -24.30
C ASN A 2 52.54 14.62 -24.45
N SER A 3 53.76 14.65 -24.97
CA SER A 3 54.45 15.91 -25.25
C SER A 3 53.61 16.76 -26.20
N PRO A 4 53.43 18.07 -25.95
CA PRO A 4 52.68 18.93 -26.85
C PRO A 4 53.35 18.96 -28.22
N GLU A 5 52.54 18.96 -29.29
CA GLU A 5 53.07 18.99 -30.65
C GLU A 5 54.04 20.16 -30.85
N PRO A 6 55.20 19.94 -31.49
CA PRO A 6 56.28 20.94 -31.58
C PRO A 6 55.82 22.26 -32.22
N ASN A 7 54.80 22.21 -33.09
CA ASN A 7 54.24 23.38 -33.74
C ASN A 7 53.50 24.32 -32.75
N ARG A 8 52.88 23.76 -31.70
CA ARG A 8 52.13 24.54 -30.71
C ARG A 8 53.02 25.29 -29.75
N LEU A 9 54.11 24.67 -29.30
CA LEU A 9 55.12 25.33 -28.47
C LEU A 9 55.74 26.52 -29.20
N THR A 10 56.12 26.35 -30.46
CA THR A 10 56.64 27.43 -31.30
C THR A 10 55.62 28.56 -31.47
N GLN A 11 54.34 28.24 -31.62
CA GLN A 11 53.28 29.23 -31.69
C GLN A 11 53.10 30.00 -30.37
N THR A 12 53.12 29.33 -29.22
CA THR A 12 53.02 29.96 -27.90
C THR A 12 54.23 30.88 -27.65
N ARG A 13 55.44 30.43 -27.99
CA ARG A 13 56.65 31.25 -27.91
C ARG A 13 56.58 32.47 -28.81
N GLY A 14 56.16 32.30 -30.06
CA GLY A 14 56.01 33.41 -31.01
C GLY A 14 54.99 34.46 -30.54
N LYS A 15 53.84 34.02 -30.00
CA LYS A 15 52.84 34.92 -29.42
C LYS A 15 53.34 35.64 -28.17
N TYR A 16 54.08 34.94 -27.31
CA TYR A 16 54.66 35.53 -26.11
C TYR A 16 55.74 36.55 -26.46
N ALA A 17 56.68 36.21 -27.34
CA ALA A 17 57.74 37.09 -27.81
C ALA A 17 57.17 38.33 -28.51
N ALA A 18 56.13 38.18 -29.33
CA ALA A 18 55.44 39.31 -29.95
C ALA A 18 54.76 40.24 -28.92
N LYS A 19 54.29 39.71 -27.79
CA LYS A 19 53.57 40.47 -26.77
C LYS A 19 54.48 41.13 -25.74
N TYR A 20 55.58 40.48 -25.37
CA TYR A 20 56.44 40.90 -24.26
C TYR A 20 57.87 41.24 -24.68
N GLY A 21 58.21 41.11 -25.97
CA GLY A 21 59.49 41.54 -26.55
C GLY A 21 60.70 40.70 -26.16
N HIS A 22 60.51 39.54 -25.52
CA HIS A 22 61.57 38.60 -25.16
C HIS A 22 61.11 37.15 -25.34
N GLU A 23 62.07 36.27 -25.61
CA GLU A 23 61.81 34.84 -25.74
C GLU A 23 61.53 34.22 -24.37
N ILE A 24 60.62 33.24 -24.37
CA ILE A 24 60.23 32.48 -23.19
C ILE A 24 60.90 31.11 -23.23
N ASP A 25 61.32 30.62 -22.06
CA ASP A 25 61.92 29.30 -21.94
C ASP A 25 60.92 28.17 -22.27
N ASP A 26 61.48 27.01 -22.62
CA ASP A 26 60.75 25.83 -23.07
C ASP A 26 59.72 25.33 -22.05
N TRP A 27 60.05 25.38 -20.76
CA TRP A 27 59.18 24.89 -19.68
C TRP A 27 58.02 25.82 -19.42
N SER A 28 58.28 27.13 -19.38
CA SER A 28 57.23 28.14 -19.24
C SER A 28 56.32 28.16 -20.47
N ALA A 29 56.85 27.97 -21.69
CA ALA A 29 56.04 27.82 -22.89
C ALA A 29 55.12 26.59 -22.84
N LEU A 30 55.64 25.47 -22.35
CA LEU A 30 54.87 24.23 -22.17
C LEU A 30 53.77 24.41 -21.14
N PHE A 31 54.07 25.02 -19.98
CA PHE A 31 53.10 25.31 -18.94
C PHE A 31 51.98 26.26 -19.42
N LEU A 32 52.33 27.33 -20.14
CA LEU A 32 51.33 28.25 -20.72
C LEU A 32 50.43 27.54 -21.74
N THR A 33 50.98 26.61 -22.51
CA THR A 33 50.20 25.85 -23.49
C THR A 33 49.22 24.90 -22.80
N GLU A 34 49.69 24.16 -21.79
CA GLU A 34 48.87 23.22 -21.01
C GLU A 34 47.79 23.94 -20.18
N THR A 35 48.13 25.05 -19.54
CA THR A 35 47.15 25.87 -18.81
C THR A 35 46.08 26.44 -19.75
N GLN A 36 46.47 26.95 -20.93
CA GLN A 36 45.52 27.43 -21.92
C GLN A 36 44.56 26.32 -22.37
N GLU A 37 45.07 25.10 -22.60
CA GLU A 37 44.25 23.94 -22.96
C GLU A 37 43.28 23.56 -21.83
N HIS A 38 43.74 23.55 -20.58
CA HIS A 38 42.89 23.32 -19.43
C HIS A 38 41.79 24.37 -19.28
N PHE A 39 42.10 25.65 -19.42
CA PHE A 39 41.11 26.73 -19.37
C PHE A 39 40.07 26.63 -20.50
N GLN A 40 40.50 26.35 -21.73
CA GLN A 40 39.58 26.11 -22.84
C GLN A 40 38.66 24.91 -22.58
N SER A 41 39.21 23.81 -22.07
CA SER A 41 38.43 22.63 -21.72
C SER A 41 37.42 22.91 -20.58
N LEU A 42 37.78 23.79 -19.65
CA LEU A 42 36.95 24.19 -18.52
C LEU A 42 35.82 25.10 -18.99
N GLU A 43 36.12 26.09 -19.83
CA GLU A 43 35.14 27.00 -20.44
C GLU A 43 34.09 26.22 -21.24
N ILE A 44 34.52 25.25 -22.06
CA ILE A 44 33.60 24.37 -22.79
C ILE A 44 32.70 23.56 -21.84
N ARG A 45 33.27 23.01 -20.75
CA ARG A 45 32.48 22.26 -19.76
C ARG A 45 31.48 23.14 -19.02
N VAL A 46 31.90 24.31 -18.55
CA VAL A 46 31.05 25.27 -17.85
C VAL A 46 29.93 25.77 -18.78
N GLY A 47 30.25 26.12 -20.02
CA GLY A 47 29.24 26.52 -21.01
C GLY A 47 28.20 25.43 -21.28
N LYS A 48 28.62 24.16 -21.37
CA LYS A 48 27.71 23.02 -21.49
C LYS A 48 26.84 22.84 -20.24
N SER A 49 27.40 22.99 -19.04
CA SER A 49 26.65 22.91 -17.78
C SER A 49 25.62 24.02 -17.67
N ILE A 50 25.96 25.26 -18.01
CA ILE A 50 25.02 26.40 -18.01
C ILE A 50 23.89 26.13 -19.01
N ALA A 51 24.21 25.71 -20.23
CA ALA A 51 23.19 25.37 -21.23
C ALA A 51 22.29 24.20 -20.80
N ALA A 52 22.84 23.21 -20.08
CA ALA A 52 22.06 22.11 -19.52
C ALA A 52 21.15 22.58 -18.38
N ILE A 53 21.63 23.47 -17.51
CA ILE A 53 20.83 24.09 -16.44
C ILE A 53 19.69 24.92 -17.05
N ASP A 54 19.97 25.73 -18.08
CA ASP A 54 18.94 26.54 -18.75
C ASP A 54 17.89 25.68 -19.44
N ARG A 55 18.30 24.59 -20.11
CA ARG A 55 17.37 23.61 -20.69
C ARG A 55 16.52 22.94 -19.62
N ALA A 56 17.11 22.52 -18.50
CA ALA A 56 16.39 21.94 -17.38
C ALA A 56 15.42 22.94 -16.74
N ALA A 57 15.83 24.21 -16.60
CA ALA A 57 14.98 25.28 -16.09
C ALA A 57 13.80 25.57 -17.02
N LEU A 58 14.01 25.59 -18.34
CA LEU A 58 12.95 25.73 -19.34
C LEU A 58 11.98 24.55 -19.32
N GLU A 59 12.49 23.32 -19.21
CA GLU A 59 11.66 22.12 -19.12
C GLU A 59 10.85 22.08 -17.82
N LEU A 60 11.45 22.48 -16.69
CA LEU A 60 10.75 22.62 -15.41
C LEU A 60 9.69 23.71 -15.46
N LYS A 61 9.95 24.83 -16.14
CA LYS A 61 8.96 25.90 -16.34
C LYS A 61 7.81 25.46 -17.25
N GLY A 62 8.08 24.60 -18.24
CA GLY A 62 7.05 24.02 -19.11
C GLY A 62 6.22 22.93 -18.43
N ARG A 63 6.82 22.11 -17.55
CA ARG A 63 6.13 21.01 -16.85
C ARG A 63 5.43 21.44 -15.56
N LYS A 64 5.90 22.48 -14.86
CA LYS A 64 5.23 23.02 -13.67
C LYS A 64 4.21 24.07 -14.10
N ARG A 65 2.95 23.66 -14.21
CA ARG A 65 1.83 24.60 -14.18
C ARG A 65 1.86 25.25 -12.79
N PHE A 66 2.51 26.41 -12.66
CA PHE A 66 2.48 27.19 -11.42
C PHE A 66 1.02 27.59 -11.17
N LEU A 67 0.32 26.81 -10.35
CA LEU A 67 -1.00 27.17 -9.85
C LEU A 67 -0.80 28.30 -8.84
N GLN A 68 -0.82 29.53 -9.35
CA GLN A 68 -0.84 30.72 -8.53
C GLN A 68 -2.29 30.96 -8.10
N PHE A 69 -2.62 30.58 -6.87
CA PHE A 69 -3.95 30.83 -6.30
C PHE A 69 -4.02 32.28 -5.85
N GLN A 70 -5.04 33.00 -6.32
CA GLN A 70 -5.22 34.41 -5.99
C GLN A 70 -5.82 34.60 -4.58
N ASP A 71 -6.46 33.56 -4.05
CA ASP A 71 -7.12 33.55 -2.74
C ASP A 71 -6.87 32.23 -1.97
N ARG A 72 -6.81 32.31 -0.63
CA ARG A 72 -6.60 31.15 0.24
C ARG A 72 -7.72 30.12 0.16
N GLY A 73 -8.96 30.58 -0.05
CA GLY A 73 -10.11 29.70 -0.24
C GLY A 73 -9.97 28.87 -1.52
N GLN A 74 -9.49 29.48 -2.60
CA GLN A 74 -9.29 28.81 -3.88
C GLN A 74 -8.23 27.70 -3.82
N ALA A 75 -7.16 27.92 -3.04
CA ALA A 75 -6.15 26.89 -2.78
C ALA A 75 -6.72 25.71 -1.95
N LEU A 76 -7.56 26.00 -0.95
CA LEU A 76 -8.23 24.97 -0.14
C LEU A 76 -9.22 24.15 -0.97
N PHE A 77 -10.09 24.79 -1.75
CA PHE A 77 -11.04 24.09 -2.61
C PHE A 77 -10.35 23.27 -3.70
N TYR A 78 -9.23 23.75 -4.24
CA TYR A 78 -8.43 22.98 -5.19
C TYR A 78 -7.79 21.77 -4.51
N GLY A 79 -7.19 21.95 -3.34
CA GLY A 79 -6.61 20.85 -2.55
C GLY A 79 -7.66 19.79 -2.19
N LEU A 80 -8.81 20.24 -1.66
CA LEU A 80 -9.95 19.38 -1.32
C LEU A 80 -10.54 18.70 -2.55
N GLY A 81 -10.69 19.40 -3.67
CA GLY A 81 -11.22 18.83 -4.92
C GLY A 81 -10.31 17.75 -5.51
N VAL A 82 -8.99 17.92 -5.40
CA VAL A 82 -8.01 16.92 -5.84
C VAL A 82 -7.94 15.74 -4.87
N SER A 83 -8.03 15.96 -3.55
CA SER A 83 -7.91 14.91 -2.54
C SER A 83 -9.21 14.17 -2.23
N ALA A 84 -10.38 14.77 -2.51
CA ALA A 84 -11.70 14.18 -2.29
C ALA A 84 -11.89 12.81 -2.97
N PRO A 85 -11.61 12.61 -4.27
CA PRO A 85 -11.80 11.31 -4.91
C PRO A 85 -10.92 10.21 -4.30
N TYR A 86 -9.68 10.53 -3.91
CA TYR A 86 -8.79 9.58 -3.23
C TYR A 86 -9.28 9.22 -1.82
N SER A 87 -9.82 10.21 -1.10
CA SER A 87 -10.38 10.00 0.23
C SER A 87 -11.62 9.11 0.17
N ILE A 88 -12.50 9.33 -0.81
CA ILE A 88 -13.68 8.50 -1.06
C ILE A 88 -13.26 7.07 -1.42
N ALA A 89 -12.28 6.90 -2.31
CA ALA A 89 -11.76 5.58 -2.66
C ALA A 89 -11.22 4.83 -1.44
N GLY A 90 -10.48 5.51 -0.56
CA GLY A 90 -9.99 4.96 0.69
C GLY A 90 -11.12 4.45 1.59
N ILE A 91 -12.18 5.25 1.77
CA ILE A 91 -13.36 4.87 2.57
C ILE A 91 -14.03 3.62 1.96
N VAL A 92 -14.24 3.59 0.65
CA VAL A 92 -14.87 2.45 -0.03
C VAL A 92 -14.05 1.17 0.16
N ILE A 93 -12.73 1.25 0.02
CA ILE A 93 -11.82 0.13 0.24
C ILE A 93 -11.89 -0.34 1.69
N SER A 94 -11.86 0.57 2.66
CA SER A 94 -11.97 0.21 4.08
C SER A 94 -13.29 -0.50 4.41
N VAL A 95 -14.41 -0.05 3.83
CA VAL A 95 -15.71 -0.71 4.01
C VAL A 95 -15.71 -2.11 3.40
N LEU A 96 -15.15 -2.29 2.21
CA LEU A 96 -15.00 -3.60 1.56
C LEU A 96 -14.18 -4.57 2.42
N PHE A 97 -13.05 -4.13 2.96
CA PHE A 97 -12.21 -4.94 3.85
C PHE A 97 -12.92 -5.31 5.14
N TYR A 98 -13.65 -4.36 5.75
CA TYR A 98 -14.43 -4.62 6.96
C TYR A 98 -15.49 -5.71 6.72
N VAL A 99 -16.23 -5.62 5.61
CA VAL A 99 -17.25 -6.61 5.23
C VAL A 99 -16.61 -7.98 4.98
N LEU A 100 -15.48 -8.02 4.25
CA LEU A 100 -14.77 -9.26 3.94
C LEU A 100 -14.29 -9.98 5.20
N ILE A 101 -13.64 -9.25 6.12
CA ILE A 101 -13.13 -9.82 7.38
C ILE A 101 -14.28 -10.30 8.26
N ARG A 102 -15.36 -9.52 8.36
CA ARG A 102 -16.52 -9.87 9.19
C ARG A 102 -17.20 -11.15 8.70
N HIS A 103 -17.39 -11.30 7.39
CA HIS A 103 -17.94 -12.53 6.84
C HIS A 103 -16.97 -13.70 7.02
N GLY A 104 -15.68 -13.51 6.73
CA GLY A 104 -14.66 -14.55 6.91
C GLY A 104 -14.61 -15.10 8.34
N GLN A 105 -14.63 -14.24 9.36
CA GLN A 105 -14.65 -14.66 10.76
C GLN A 105 -15.89 -15.46 11.13
N GLN A 106 -17.08 -15.05 10.65
CA GLN A 106 -18.32 -15.78 10.90
C GLN A 106 -18.32 -17.18 10.27
N TYR A 107 -17.70 -17.34 9.10
CA TYR A 107 -17.54 -18.65 8.47
C TYR A 107 -16.56 -19.54 9.25
N VAL A 108 -15.42 -18.99 9.66
CA VAL A 108 -14.41 -19.73 10.44
C VAL A 108 -14.97 -20.17 11.80
N GLU A 109 -15.72 -19.32 12.49
CA GLU A 109 -16.34 -19.70 13.77
C GLU A 109 -17.39 -20.81 13.60
N ARG A 110 -18.26 -20.72 12.58
CA ARG A 110 -19.25 -21.77 12.31
C ARG A 110 -18.60 -23.10 11.91
N GLN A 111 -17.54 -23.03 11.10
CA GLN A 111 -16.81 -24.22 10.67
C GLN A 111 -16.08 -24.88 11.83
N ARG A 112 -15.48 -24.09 12.73
CA ARG A 112 -14.86 -24.58 13.96
C ARG A 112 -15.86 -25.31 14.86
N ILE A 113 -17.07 -24.79 15.03
CA ILE A 113 -18.12 -25.46 15.83
C ILE A 113 -18.53 -26.81 15.21
N LEU A 114 -18.56 -26.90 13.89
CA LEU A 114 -18.88 -28.15 13.17
C LEU A 114 -17.73 -29.17 13.25
N ASP A 115 -16.48 -28.72 13.18
CA ASP A 115 -15.30 -29.60 13.28
C ASP A 115 -15.05 -30.09 14.72
N GLU A 116 -15.32 -29.25 15.73
CA GLU A 116 -15.08 -29.54 17.14
C GLU A 116 -16.18 -30.45 17.74
N TYR A 117 -17.40 -30.41 17.19
CA TYR A 117 -18.52 -31.22 17.65
C TYR A 117 -19.18 -31.97 16.50
N GLN A 118 -18.79 -33.22 16.29
CA GLN A 118 -19.37 -34.11 15.26
C GLN A 118 -20.90 -34.27 15.38
N ASN A 119 -21.45 -34.06 16.58
CA ASN A 119 -22.90 -34.12 16.85
C ASN A 119 -23.64 -32.79 16.60
N ALA A 120 -22.93 -31.68 16.37
CA ALA A 120 -23.51 -30.36 16.13
C ALA A 120 -24.62 -30.33 15.05
N PRO A 121 -24.49 -31.01 13.89
CA PRO A 121 -25.57 -31.03 12.90
C PRO A 121 -26.85 -31.69 13.43
N ALA A 122 -26.75 -32.72 14.29
CA ALA A 122 -27.92 -33.37 14.88
C ALA A 122 -28.65 -32.46 15.88
N TYR A 123 -27.90 -31.62 16.61
CA TYR A 123 -28.47 -30.66 17.56
C TYR A 123 -29.14 -29.45 16.89
N ARG A 124 -28.89 -29.20 15.61
CA ARG A 124 -29.50 -28.08 14.88
C ARG A 124 -31.03 -28.13 14.91
N MET A 125 -31.62 -29.32 14.75
CA MET A 125 -33.07 -29.47 14.78
C MET A 125 -33.65 -29.17 16.18
N ILE A 126 -32.92 -29.49 17.25
CA ILE A 126 -33.31 -29.09 18.61
C ILE A 126 -33.20 -27.57 18.78
N MET A 127 -32.16 -26.94 18.23
CA MET A 127 -32.00 -25.48 18.33
C MET A 127 -33.08 -24.71 17.55
N GLU A 128 -33.57 -25.25 16.44
CA GLU A 128 -34.60 -24.60 15.61
C GLU A 128 -36.02 -24.74 16.20
N GLN A 129 -36.34 -25.86 16.85
CA GLN A 129 -37.69 -26.18 17.33
C GLN A 129 -37.82 -26.16 18.86
N GLY A 130 -36.71 -26.12 19.58
CA GLY A 130 -36.67 -26.18 21.04
C GLY A 130 -37.18 -24.90 21.69
N LYS A 131 -38.11 -25.05 22.64
CA LYS A 131 -38.60 -23.95 23.45
C LYS A 131 -37.68 -23.71 24.65
N ILE A 132 -37.06 -22.53 24.72
CA ILE A 132 -36.22 -22.13 25.84
C ILE A 132 -37.07 -21.36 26.85
N VAL A 133 -36.97 -21.73 28.13
CA VAL A 133 -37.61 -21.03 29.23
C VAL A 133 -36.55 -20.60 30.24
N GLU A 134 -36.62 -19.35 30.66
CA GLU A 134 -35.77 -18.82 31.72
C GLU A 134 -36.44 -19.07 33.07
N TYR A 135 -35.73 -19.76 33.97
CA TYR A 135 -36.17 -19.97 35.34
C TYR A 135 -34.97 -19.78 36.28
N ASN A 136 -35.13 -19.02 37.36
CA ASN A 136 -34.06 -18.75 38.33
C ASN A 136 -32.72 -18.28 37.69
N LYS A 137 -32.77 -17.37 36.72
CA LYS A 137 -31.60 -16.83 35.98
C LYS A 137 -30.80 -17.88 35.20
N MET A 138 -31.37 -19.05 34.94
CA MET A 138 -30.79 -20.09 34.09
C MET A 138 -31.75 -20.43 32.95
N LEU A 139 -31.18 -20.71 31.78
CA LEU A 139 -31.93 -21.10 30.59
C LEU A 139 -32.09 -22.62 30.59
N TYR A 140 -33.34 -23.07 30.48
CA TYR A 140 -33.68 -24.49 30.38
C TYR A 140 -34.39 -24.78 29.07
N LEU A 141 -34.08 -25.93 28.48
CA LEU A 141 -34.84 -26.47 27.36
C LEU A 141 -36.11 -27.12 27.89
N GLN A 142 -37.27 -26.60 27.51
CA GLN A 142 -38.56 -27.16 27.90
C GLN A 142 -38.88 -28.35 27.00
N LEU A 143 -38.88 -29.55 27.58
CA LEU A 143 -39.24 -30.79 26.91
C LEU A 143 -40.53 -31.37 27.52
N THR A 144 -41.42 -31.87 26.67
CA THR A 144 -42.66 -32.54 27.04
C THR A 144 -42.55 -34.05 26.82
N PRO A 145 -43.22 -34.90 27.61
CA PRO A 145 -43.15 -36.35 27.39
C PRO A 145 -43.78 -36.72 26.05
N LEU A 146 -43.17 -37.69 25.35
CA LEU A 146 -43.65 -38.16 24.04
C LEU A 146 -45.14 -38.57 24.09
N PRO A 147 -46.01 -38.03 23.21
CA PRO A 147 -47.42 -38.41 23.18
C PRO A 147 -47.58 -39.86 22.70
N LYS A 148 -48.44 -40.64 23.37
CA LYS A 148 -48.72 -42.06 23.01
C LYS A 148 -49.36 -42.24 21.63
N LYS A 149 -49.93 -41.18 21.04
CA LYS A 149 -50.46 -41.12 19.67
C LYS A 149 -50.19 -39.72 19.12
N GLY A 150 -49.54 -39.63 17.96
CA GLY A 150 -49.22 -38.36 17.29
C GLY A 150 -47.84 -38.39 16.63
N LYS A 151 -47.53 -37.35 15.84
CA LYS A 151 -46.19 -37.18 15.26
C LYS A 151 -45.23 -36.68 16.34
N VAL A 152 -44.08 -37.33 16.46
CA VAL A 152 -42.98 -36.87 17.32
C VAL A 152 -42.42 -35.57 16.76
N GLN A 153 -42.38 -34.51 17.57
CA GLN A 153 -41.72 -33.26 17.20
C GLN A 153 -40.35 -33.18 17.88
N ILE A 154 -39.32 -32.92 17.06
CA ILE A 154 -37.92 -32.85 17.47
C ILE A 154 -37.72 -31.57 18.29
N GLY A 155 -36.90 -31.63 19.35
CA GLY A 155 -36.64 -30.47 20.21
C GLY A 155 -37.74 -30.12 21.23
N GLU A 156 -38.96 -30.66 21.08
CA GLU A 156 -40.05 -30.45 22.05
C GLU A 156 -40.36 -31.68 22.91
N HIS A 157 -40.00 -32.89 22.47
CA HIS A 157 -40.39 -34.13 23.15
C HIS A 157 -39.20 -34.89 23.74
N TYR A 158 -39.43 -35.63 24.83
CA TYR A 158 -38.45 -36.55 25.42
C TYR A 158 -39.05 -37.93 25.73
N ILE A 159 -38.19 -38.94 25.77
CA ILE A 159 -38.48 -40.31 26.17
C ILE A 159 -37.67 -40.63 27.42
N TYR A 160 -38.33 -41.06 28.49
CA TYR A 160 -37.62 -41.53 29.68
C TYR A 160 -37.35 -43.03 29.56
N ASP A 161 -36.06 -43.38 29.41
CA ASP A 161 -35.61 -44.76 29.46
C ASP A 161 -35.43 -45.18 30.93
N SER A 162 -36.44 -45.88 31.45
CA SER A 162 -36.45 -46.37 32.85
C SER A 162 -35.37 -47.42 33.13
N GLN A 163 -34.91 -48.15 32.12
CA GLN A 163 -33.88 -49.19 32.30
C GLN A 163 -32.49 -48.56 32.45
N GLY A 164 -32.23 -47.49 31.68
CA GLY A 164 -30.98 -46.73 31.76
C GLY A 164 -30.99 -45.53 32.71
N LYS A 165 -32.12 -45.22 33.36
CA LYS A 165 -32.34 -43.96 34.13
C LYS A 165 -31.90 -42.71 33.36
N ARG A 166 -32.20 -42.66 32.05
CA ARG A 166 -31.74 -41.58 31.15
C ARG A 166 -32.89 -40.99 30.36
N VAL A 167 -32.75 -39.71 30.02
CA VAL A 167 -33.69 -38.98 29.16
C VAL A 167 -33.13 -38.99 27.74
N LEU A 168 -33.91 -39.52 26.80
CA LEU A 168 -33.59 -39.56 25.38
C LEU A 168 -34.38 -38.47 24.68
N VAL A 169 -33.70 -37.62 23.91
CA VAL A 169 -34.32 -36.60 23.07
C VAL A 169 -34.20 -37.05 21.62
N PRO A 170 -35.31 -37.11 20.86
CA PRO A 170 -35.26 -37.51 19.46
C PRO A 170 -34.54 -36.41 18.66
N LEU A 171 -33.53 -36.81 17.88
CA LEU A 171 -32.72 -35.93 17.02
C LEU A 171 -33.06 -36.08 15.53
N GLY A 172 -34.13 -36.82 15.22
CA GLY A 172 -34.48 -37.26 13.87
C GLY A 172 -34.18 -38.74 13.65
N ALA A 173 -34.85 -39.32 12.66
CA ALA A 173 -34.47 -40.60 12.07
C ALA A 173 -33.76 -40.28 10.75
N GLU A 174 -32.64 -40.94 10.47
CA GLU A 174 -32.09 -40.99 9.10
C GLU A 174 -33.10 -41.61 8.13
#